data_AF-A0A382SY52-F1
#
_entry.id   AF-A0A382SY52-F1
#
_cell.length_a   1.000
_cell.length_b   1.000
_cell.length_c   1.000
_cell.angle_alpha   90.00
_cell.angle_beta   90.00
_cell.angle_gamma   90.00
#
_symmetry.space_group_name_H-M   'P 1'
#
loop_
_entity.id
_entity.type
_entity.pdbx_description
1 polymer ?
#
loop_
_entity_poly.entity_id
_entity_poly.type
_entity_poly.pdbx_seq_one_letter_code
_entity_poly.pdbx_strand_id
1 'polypeptide(L)'
;YIDEGYTHVFTVPAEAGTPKQISNGEWNHSAAEWMPDGSSLVFSSLRVDDAEHEWRESEIYEAVLATGEIHQLTDRIGPDTGPVPSPDGRYIAYQGQDFNDDTYRENQLYLMAADGSNPRSLGGEMGRSLGNVTWSPDGKGVYFNVSMHGTQNLWFAPLNGQPHEVTKGNHMLSMASLDKMGGAVGTMSSYHKPGDIVSFGTETGDPIQQLTHINDDILNEVTLGEVEEIWYKSIDNLDIQGWIMKPPNFDESKEYPLMLSIHGGPHGMYNVGFNFGWQEHAANGYVILYTNPRGSSGYGSSFGNEI
;
A
#
# COMPACT_ATOMS: atom_id res chain seq x y z
N TYR A 1 -25.68 8.06 18.95
CA TYR A 1 -25.64 6.77 18.25
C TYR A 1 -26.05 7.07 16.83
N ILE A 2 -25.19 6.78 15.87
CA ILE A 2 -25.57 6.82 14.46
C ILE A 2 -26.37 5.54 14.18
N ASP A 3 -27.38 5.62 13.30
CA ASP A 3 -28.09 4.44 12.85
C ASP A 3 -27.08 3.48 12.19
N GLU A 4 -27.30 2.18 12.38
CA GLU A 4 -26.47 1.16 11.76
C GLU A 4 -26.58 1.25 10.24
N GLY A 5 -25.43 1.20 9.56
CA GLY A 5 -25.36 1.39 8.12
C GLY A 5 -24.21 0.59 7.53
N TYR A 6 -24.44 0.11 6.30
CA TYR A 6 -23.53 -0.79 5.60
C TYR A 6 -23.06 -0.19 4.28
N THR A 7 -21.81 -0.46 3.93
CA THR A 7 -21.25 -0.08 2.64
C THR A 7 -21.65 -1.10 1.58
N HIS A 8 -22.22 -0.65 0.46
CA HIS A 8 -22.66 -1.51 -0.65
C HIS A 8 -22.02 -1.14 -1.98
N VAL A 9 -21.97 -2.13 -2.88
CA VAL A 9 -21.49 -1.98 -4.26
C VAL A 9 -22.65 -1.53 -5.14
N PHE A 10 -22.39 -0.48 -5.93
CA PHE A 10 -23.32 0.04 -6.93
C PHE A 10 -22.62 0.14 -8.28
N THR A 11 -23.39 -0.02 -9.36
CA THR A 11 -22.97 0.37 -10.71
C THR A 11 -23.66 1.67 -11.10
N VAL A 12 -22.95 2.56 -11.80
CA VAL A 12 -23.48 3.83 -12.30
C VAL A 12 -23.21 3.90 -13.80
N PRO A 13 -24.20 4.25 -14.64
CA PRO A 13 -23.95 4.47 -16.07
C PRO A 13 -22.93 5.60 -16.29
N ALA A 14 -21.97 5.37 -17.19
CA ALA A 14 -20.84 6.29 -17.40
C ALA A 14 -21.25 7.69 -17.89
N GLU A 15 -22.32 7.79 -18.68
CA GLU A 15 -22.77 9.06 -19.27
C GLU A 15 -23.75 9.84 -18.37
N ALA A 16 -24.69 9.13 -17.74
CA ALA A 16 -25.62 9.60 -16.71
C ALA A 16 -26.67 8.51 -16.43
N GLY A 17 -27.25 8.49 -15.24
CA GLY A 17 -28.40 7.63 -14.94
C GLY A 17 -28.57 7.30 -13.46
N THR A 18 -29.50 6.40 -13.18
CA THR A 18 -29.78 5.93 -11.81
C THR A 18 -28.77 4.84 -11.42
N PRO A 19 -28.07 4.97 -10.28
CA PRO A 19 -27.24 3.89 -9.74
C PRO A 19 -28.05 2.62 -9.51
N LYS A 20 -27.48 1.47 -9.86
CA LYS A 20 -28.05 0.14 -9.57
C LYS A 20 -27.25 -0.50 -8.45
N GLN A 21 -27.92 -0.81 -7.34
CA GLN A 21 -27.33 -1.57 -6.25
C GLN A 21 -27.04 -3.01 -6.70
N ILE A 22 -25.83 -3.49 -6.42
CA ILE A 22 -25.36 -4.84 -6.77
C ILE A 22 -25.32 -5.73 -5.53
N SER A 23 -24.76 -5.22 -4.42
CA SER A 23 -24.68 -5.97 -3.16
C SER A 23 -25.78 -5.56 -2.18
N ASN A 24 -26.13 -6.46 -1.27
CA ASN A 24 -27.21 -6.30 -0.29
C ASN A 24 -26.84 -7.00 1.03
N GLY A 25 -27.70 -6.80 2.04
CA GLY A 25 -27.59 -7.42 3.37
C GLY A 25 -26.98 -6.50 4.42
N GLU A 26 -26.69 -7.05 5.58
CA GLU A 26 -26.18 -6.34 6.75
C GLU A 26 -24.65 -6.48 6.85
N TRP A 27 -23.96 -6.22 5.73
CA TRP A 27 -22.51 -6.42 5.60
C TRP A 27 -21.82 -5.28 4.85
N ASN A 28 -20.59 -4.99 5.23
CA ASN A 28 -19.74 -4.02 4.55
C ASN A 28 -19.02 -4.66 3.35
N HIS A 29 -18.99 -3.93 2.24
CA HIS A 29 -18.35 -4.34 0.99
C HIS A 29 -17.28 -3.31 0.59
N SER A 30 -16.14 -3.76 0.07
CA SER A 30 -15.04 -2.88 -0.35
C SER A 30 -14.30 -3.43 -1.57
N ALA A 31 -13.41 -2.61 -2.14
CA ALA A 31 -12.51 -2.98 -3.24
C ALA A 31 -13.20 -3.70 -4.41
N ALA A 32 -14.32 -3.14 -4.89
CA ALA A 32 -15.05 -3.71 -6.01
C ALA A 32 -14.31 -3.44 -7.34
N GLU A 33 -14.09 -4.49 -8.12
CA GLU A 33 -13.43 -4.46 -9.43
C GLU A 33 -14.26 -5.19 -10.49
N TRP A 34 -14.20 -4.72 -11.73
CA TRP A 34 -14.86 -5.38 -12.86
C TRP A 34 -14.06 -6.58 -13.35
N MET A 35 -14.75 -7.70 -13.60
CA MET A 35 -14.18 -8.72 -14.48
C MET A 35 -14.04 -8.15 -15.90
N PRO A 36 -13.00 -8.51 -16.67
CA PRO A 36 -12.69 -7.84 -17.95
C PRO A 36 -13.77 -7.96 -19.03
N ASP A 37 -14.62 -8.98 -18.93
CA ASP A 37 -15.73 -9.21 -19.86
C ASP A 37 -16.97 -8.36 -19.52
N GLY A 38 -16.96 -7.67 -18.38
CA GLY A 38 -18.07 -6.84 -17.89
C GLY A 38 -19.29 -7.64 -17.42
N SER A 39 -19.20 -8.96 -17.24
CA SER A 39 -20.34 -9.81 -16.87
C SER A 39 -20.54 -9.91 -15.36
N SER A 40 -19.49 -9.70 -14.58
CA SER A 40 -19.49 -9.74 -13.12
C SER A 40 -18.55 -8.70 -12.49
N LEU A 41 -18.74 -8.49 -11.19
CA LEU A 41 -17.86 -7.71 -10.31
C LEU A 41 -17.28 -8.64 -9.25
N VAL A 42 -16.03 -8.43 -8.85
CA VAL A 42 -15.44 -9.05 -7.65
C VAL A 42 -15.26 -8.00 -6.56
N PHE A 43 -15.41 -8.37 -5.30
CA PHE A 43 -15.26 -7.45 -4.16
C PHE A 43 -14.91 -8.20 -2.87
N SER A 44 -14.44 -7.46 -1.86
CA SER A 44 -14.19 -7.98 -0.51
C SER A 44 -15.37 -7.73 0.41
N SER A 45 -15.73 -8.72 1.24
CA SER A 45 -16.80 -8.62 2.25
C SER A 45 -16.62 -9.71 3.29
N LEU A 46 -17.25 -9.59 4.46
CA LEU A 46 -17.44 -10.71 5.38
C LEU A 46 -18.96 -10.90 5.55
N ARG A 47 -19.54 -11.96 4.96
CA ARG A 47 -21.00 -12.16 4.87
C ARG A 47 -21.49 -13.26 5.83
N VAL A 48 -21.19 -13.09 7.11
CA VAL A 48 -21.63 -13.97 8.22
C VAL A 48 -22.43 -13.17 9.25
N ASP A 49 -23.18 -13.85 10.12
CA ASP A 49 -23.84 -13.21 11.25
C ASP A 49 -22.80 -12.64 12.22
N ASP A 50 -23.11 -11.50 12.87
CA ASP A 50 -22.22 -10.82 13.84
C ASP A 50 -20.81 -10.50 13.28
N ALA A 51 -20.69 -10.24 11.97
CA ALA A 51 -19.42 -10.00 11.26
C ALA A 51 -18.57 -8.87 11.88
N GLU A 52 -19.16 -7.95 12.64
CA GLU A 52 -18.45 -6.91 13.39
C GLU A 52 -17.62 -7.44 14.57
N HIS A 53 -17.91 -8.65 15.03
CA HIS A 53 -17.16 -9.36 16.08
C HIS A 53 -16.05 -10.25 15.50
N GLU A 54 -16.10 -10.55 14.20
CA GLU A 54 -15.12 -11.37 13.50
C GLU A 54 -13.99 -10.49 12.94
N TRP A 55 -12.99 -10.27 13.79
CA TRP A 55 -11.85 -9.43 13.46
C TRP A 55 -10.88 -10.14 12.50
N ARG A 56 -10.37 -9.39 11.51
CA ARG A 56 -9.41 -9.89 10.50
C ARG A 56 -9.91 -11.06 9.67
N GLU A 57 -11.20 -11.10 9.41
CA GLU A 57 -11.78 -12.01 8.44
C GLU A 57 -12.43 -11.23 7.31
N SER A 58 -12.25 -11.73 6.10
CA SER A 58 -12.94 -11.24 4.91
C SER A 58 -12.73 -12.25 3.80
N GLU A 59 -13.68 -12.27 2.87
CA GLU A 59 -13.66 -13.15 1.72
C GLU A 59 -13.85 -12.34 0.44
N ILE A 60 -13.40 -12.92 -0.66
CA ILE A 60 -13.65 -12.41 -2.00
C ILE A 60 -14.94 -13.04 -2.52
N TYR A 61 -15.81 -12.20 -3.05
CA TYR A 61 -17.05 -12.62 -3.69
C TYR A 61 -17.11 -12.13 -5.13
N GLU A 62 -17.82 -12.88 -5.97
CA GLU A 62 -18.24 -12.48 -7.31
C GLU A 62 -19.74 -12.19 -7.34
N ALA A 63 -20.15 -11.05 -7.90
CA ALA A 63 -21.53 -10.75 -8.23
C ALA A 63 -21.77 -10.83 -9.75
N VAL A 64 -22.60 -11.78 -10.17
CA VAL A 64 -22.98 -11.98 -11.57
C VAL A 64 -24.10 -11.00 -11.93
N LEU A 65 -23.85 -10.07 -12.86
CA LEU A 65 -24.76 -8.94 -13.10
C LEU A 65 -26.09 -9.34 -13.77
N ALA A 66 -26.06 -10.40 -14.57
CA ALA A 66 -27.22 -10.88 -15.30
C ALA A 66 -28.27 -11.54 -14.39
N THR A 67 -27.83 -12.28 -13.37
CA THR A 67 -28.70 -13.02 -12.44
C THR A 67 -28.88 -12.31 -11.10
N GLY A 68 -27.90 -11.48 -10.70
CA GLY A 68 -27.83 -10.90 -9.36
C GLY A 68 -27.32 -11.89 -8.31
N GLU A 69 -26.83 -13.06 -8.71
CA GLU A 69 -26.25 -14.05 -7.80
C GLU A 69 -24.89 -13.57 -7.30
N ILE A 70 -24.60 -13.89 -6.02
CA ILE A 70 -23.33 -13.60 -5.37
C ILE A 70 -22.71 -14.92 -4.94
N HIS A 71 -21.49 -15.20 -5.40
CA HIS A 71 -20.73 -16.40 -5.10
C HIS A 71 -19.51 -16.07 -4.26
N GLN A 72 -19.26 -16.85 -3.22
CA GLN A 72 -18.02 -16.75 -2.43
C GLN A 72 -16.90 -17.49 -3.17
N LEU A 73 -15.75 -16.84 -3.36
CA LEU A 73 -14.59 -17.39 -4.09
C LEU A 73 -13.49 -17.90 -3.16
N THR A 74 -13.40 -17.36 -1.94
CA THR A 74 -12.42 -17.75 -0.92
C THR A 74 -13.12 -18.22 0.36
N ASP A 75 -12.49 -19.10 1.14
CA ASP A 75 -13.05 -19.66 2.36
C ASP A 75 -11.99 -19.86 3.47
N ARG A 76 -10.91 -19.08 3.41
CA ARG A 76 -9.78 -19.22 4.31
C ARG A 76 -10.05 -18.44 5.60
N ILE A 77 -9.75 -19.05 6.74
CA ILE A 77 -9.73 -18.34 8.03
C ILE A 77 -8.62 -17.28 8.01
N GLY A 78 -9.00 -16.00 7.86
CA GLY A 78 -8.12 -14.84 7.74
C GLY A 78 -8.64 -13.84 6.70
N PRO A 79 -7.97 -12.68 6.49
CA PRO A 79 -8.52 -11.65 5.63
C PRO A 79 -8.12 -11.84 4.17
N ASP A 80 -9.07 -12.04 3.26
CA ASP A 80 -8.88 -11.91 1.81
C ASP A 80 -9.46 -10.60 1.30
N THR A 81 -8.60 -9.77 0.70
CA THR A 81 -8.91 -8.37 0.37
C THR A 81 -8.33 -7.92 -0.97
N GLY A 82 -8.93 -6.89 -1.56
CA GLY A 82 -8.38 -6.20 -2.74
C GLY A 82 -8.25 -7.09 -3.98
N PRO A 83 -9.33 -7.76 -4.44
CA PRO A 83 -9.28 -8.59 -5.63
C PRO A 83 -9.01 -7.76 -6.88
N VAL A 84 -8.08 -8.20 -7.72
CA VAL A 84 -7.74 -7.57 -9.00
C VAL A 84 -7.75 -8.65 -10.10
N PRO A 85 -8.78 -8.67 -10.98
CA PRO A 85 -8.85 -9.59 -12.10
C PRO A 85 -7.72 -9.39 -13.12
N SER A 86 -7.22 -10.48 -13.70
CA SER A 86 -6.24 -10.43 -14.78
C SER A 86 -6.84 -9.86 -16.06
N PRO A 87 -6.06 -9.25 -16.98
CA PRO A 87 -6.58 -8.65 -18.21
C PRO A 87 -7.35 -9.62 -19.13
N ASP A 88 -7.04 -10.91 -19.04
CA ASP A 88 -7.70 -11.99 -19.77
C ASP A 88 -8.81 -12.69 -18.99
N GLY A 89 -9.08 -12.26 -17.75
CA GLY A 89 -10.14 -12.76 -16.89
C GLY A 89 -9.92 -14.19 -16.38
N ARG A 90 -8.72 -14.77 -16.55
CA ARG A 90 -8.44 -16.15 -16.11
C ARG A 90 -8.07 -16.26 -14.64
N TYR A 91 -7.56 -15.19 -14.04
CA TYR A 91 -7.06 -15.18 -12.68
C TYR A 91 -7.54 -13.98 -11.91
N ILE A 92 -7.53 -14.09 -10.58
CA ILE A 92 -7.72 -12.98 -9.65
C ILE A 92 -6.51 -12.96 -8.73
N ALA A 93 -5.81 -11.82 -8.68
CA ALA A 93 -4.78 -11.55 -7.68
C ALA A 93 -5.42 -10.84 -6.49
N TYR A 94 -4.97 -11.13 -5.27
CA TYR A 94 -5.55 -10.54 -4.06
C TYR A 94 -4.55 -10.55 -2.92
N GLN A 95 -4.83 -9.80 -1.86
CA GLN A 95 -4.00 -9.77 -0.66
C GLN A 95 -4.66 -10.59 0.44
N GLY A 96 -3.86 -11.35 1.17
CA GLY A 96 -4.36 -11.98 2.38
C GLY A 96 -3.32 -12.71 3.20
N GLN A 97 -3.77 -13.31 4.29
CA GLN A 97 -2.97 -14.12 5.20
C GLN A 97 -3.83 -15.08 6.04
N ASP A 98 -3.23 -16.17 6.55
CA ASP A 98 -3.90 -17.02 7.53
C ASP A 98 -4.09 -16.27 8.86
N PHE A 99 -5.25 -16.47 9.48
CA PHE A 99 -5.55 -15.96 10.81
C PHE A 99 -4.54 -16.44 11.85
N ASN A 100 -4.25 -15.57 12.82
CA ASN A 100 -3.49 -15.88 14.01
C ASN A 100 -3.77 -14.82 15.09
N ASP A 101 -3.31 -15.11 16.31
CA ASP A 101 -3.44 -14.22 17.46
C ASP A 101 -2.30 -13.18 17.55
N ASP A 102 -1.42 -13.09 16.55
CA ASP A 102 -0.33 -12.11 16.55
C ASP A 102 -0.91 -10.70 16.38
N THR A 103 -0.26 -9.71 16.98
CA THR A 103 -0.68 -8.30 16.82
C THR A 103 -0.46 -7.79 15.40
N TYR A 104 0.49 -8.36 14.66
CA TYR A 104 0.82 -7.99 13.29
C TYR A 104 1.14 -9.20 12.45
N ARG A 105 0.60 -9.21 11.23
CA ARG A 105 1.10 -10.10 10.20
C ARG A 105 0.99 -9.39 8.86
N GLU A 106 2.00 -9.62 8.03
CA GLU A 106 2.06 -9.10 6.68
C GLU A 106 1.17 -9.89 5.74
N ASN A 107 0.33 -9.18 5.00
CA ASN A 107 -0.38 -9.75 3.88
C ASN A 107 0.61 -10.30 2.86
N GLN A 108 0.27 -11.44 2.30
CA GLN A 108 0.91 -11.98 1.11
C GLN A 108 0.07 -11.68 -0.12
N LEU A 109 0.71 -11.73 -1.28
CA LEU A 109 0.04 -11.66 -2.56
C LEU A 109 -0.38 -13.06 -2.95
N TYR A 110 -1.67 -13.28 -3.16
CA TYR A 110 -2.25 -14.54 -3.60
C TYR A 110 -2.76 -14.43 -5.04
N LEU A 111 -2.91 -15.61 -5.65
CA LEU A 111 -3.48 -15.80 -6.96
C LEU A 111 -4.43 -16.99 -6.94
N MET A 112 -5.62 -16.83 -7.50
CA MET A 112 -6.56 -17.92 -7.77
C MET A 112 -7.04 -17.87 -9.23
N ALA A 113 -7.61 -18.97 -9.72
CA ALA A 113 -8.40 -18.94 -10.94
C ALA A 113 -9.66 -18.07 -10.73
N ALA A 114 -10.25 -17.56 -11.81
CA ALA A 114 -11.41 -16.68 -11.72
C ALA A 114 -12.64 -17.31 -11.04
N ASP A 115 -12.73 -18.64 -11.02
CA ASP A 115 -13.78 -19.40 -10.32
C ASP A 115 -13.48 -19.67 -8.83
N GLY A 116 -12.42 -19.06 -8.28
CA GLY A 116 -11.96 -19.27 -6.91
C GLY A 116 -11.04 -20.48 -6.72
N SER A 117 -10.87 -21.32 -7.75
CA SER A 117 -10.08 -22.55 -7.61
C SER A 117 -8.56 -22.30 -7.59
N ASN A 118 -7.83 -23.25 -7.02
CA ASN A 118 -6.37 -23.28 -6.98
C ASN A 118 -5.70 -22.02 -6.38
N PRO A 119 -6.15 -21.52 -5.21
CA PRO A 119 -5.49 -20.39 -4.55
C PRO A 119 -4.05 -20.75 -4.18
N ARG A 120 -3.12 -19.83 -4.41
CA ARG A 120 -1.71 -19.97 -4.03
C ARG A 120 -1.05 -18.63 -3.77
N SER A 121 -0.09 -18.62 -2.84
CA SER A 121 0.78 -17.46 -2.63
C SER A 121 1.72 -17.23 -3.82
N LEU A 122 1.87 -15.98 -4.21
CA LEU A 122 2.71 -15.49 -5.29
C LEU A 122 3.94 -14.80 -4.68
N GLY A 123 4.91 -15.63 -4.25
CA GLY A 123 6.20 -15.17 -3.72
C GLY A 123 6.40 -15.33 -2.21
N GLY A 124 5.43 -15.90 -1.49
CA GLY A 124 5.55 -16.19 -0.06
C GLY A 124 5.59 -14.95 0.84
N GLU A 125 6.02 -15.13 2.09
CA GLU A 125 6.24 -14.03 3.04
C GLU A 125 7.47 -13.22 2.60
N MET A 126 7.26 -11.95 2.26
CA MET A 126 8.33 -11.10 1.73
C MET A 126 8.98 -10.19 2.79
N GLY A 127 8.47 -10.18 4.03
CA GLY A 127 8.99 -9.29 5.10
C GLY A 127 8.60 -7.82 4.90
N ARG A 128 7.52 -7.55 4.15
CA ARG A 128 7.20 -6.25 3.56
C ARG A 128 5.70 -5.95 3.55
N SER A 129 5.35 -4.67 3.67
CA SER A 129 3.97 -4.20 3.48
C SER A 129 3.64 -4.02 2.00
N LEU A 130 2.54 -4.64 1.55
CA LEU A 130 2.08 -4.62 0.17
C LEU A 130 1.06 -3.49 -0.06
N GLY A 131 1.21 -2.76 -1.15
CA GLY A 131 0.25 -1.76 -1.64
C GLY A 131 0.00 -1.92 -3.14
N ASN A 132 -1.02 -1.21 -3.67
CA ASN A 132 -1.42 -1.11 -5.08
C ASN A 132 -1.01 -2.29 -5.97
N VAL A 133 -1.89 -3.26 -6.17
CA VAL A 133 -1.66 -4.38 -7.10
C VAL A 133 -2.13 -3.99 -8.50
N THR A 134 -1.33 -4.27 -9.53
CA THR A 134 -1.68 -3.99 -10.93
C THR A 134 -1.13 -5.08 -11.82
N TRP A 135 -1.98 -5.71 -12.62
CA TRP A 135 -1.52 -6.72 -13.58
C TRP A 135 -0.61 -6.13 -14.65
N SER A 136 0.39 -6.92 -15.08
CA SER A 136 1.08 -6.62 -16.33
C SER A 136 0.08 -6.69 -17.49
N PRO A 137 0.22 -5.84 -18.53
CA PRO A 137 -0.71 -5.81 -19.66
C PRO A 137 -0.80 -7.15 -20.41
N ASP A 138 0.26 -7.96 -20.34
CA ASP A 138 0.34 -9.28 -20.96
C ASP A 138 -0.15 -10.43 -20.06
N GLY A 139 -0.59 -10.14 -18.83
CA GLY A 139 -1.08 -11.11 -17.87
C GLY A 139 -0.05 -12.09 -17.33
N LYS A 140 1.26 -11.83 -17.50
CA LYS A 140 2.33 -12.73 -17.02
C LYS A 140 2.70 -12.54 -15.55
N GLY A 141 2.18 -11.53 -14.89
CA GLY A 141 2.39 -11.31 -13.47
C GLY A 141 1.75 -10.01 -12.99
N VAL A 142 2.11 -9.62 -11.78
CA VAL A 142 1.53 -8.47 -11.09
C VAL A 142 2.63 -7.55 -10.57
N TYR A 143 2.47 -6.27 -10.83
CA TYR A 143 3.20 -5.20 -10.18
C TYR A 143 2.55 -4.85 -8.86
N PHE A 144 3.36 -4.52 -7.85
CA PHE A 144 2.85 -4.08 -6.56
C PHE A 144 3.85 -3.18 -5.84
N ASN A 145 3.33 -2.25 -5.04
CA ASN A 145 4.17 -1.40 -4.21
C ASN A 145 4.59 -2.14 -2.93
N VAL A 146 5.83 -1.92 -2.53
CA VAL A 146 6.45 -2.56 -1.37
C VAL A 146 7.04 -1.48 -0.49
N SER A 147 6.53 -1.38 0.74
CA SER A 147 7.07 -0.52 1.79
C SER A 147 8.00 -1.32 2.69
N MET A 148 9.27 -0.90 2.76
CA MET A 148 10.31 -1.54 3.58
C MET A 148 11.36 -0.52 3.99
N HIS A 149 11.75 -0.56 5.26
CA HIS A 149 12.82 0.28 5.82
C HIS A 149 12.67 1.77 5.45
N GLY A 150 11.47 2.31 5.66
CA GLY A 150 11.16 3.72 5.39
C GLY A 150 11.09 4.12 3.91
N THR A 151 11.25 3.19 2.97
CA THR A 151 11.14 3.47 1.53
C THR A 151 9.98 2.70 0.90
N GLN A 152 9.47 3.18 -0.23
CA GLN A 152 8.51 2.45 -1.05
C GLN A 152 8.96 2.38 -2.50
N ASN A 153 8.97 1.17 -3.05
CA ASN A 153 9.40 0.87 -4.40
C ASN A 153 8.43 -0.09 -5.11
N LEU A 154 8.52 -0.18 -6.43
CA LEU A 154 7.72 -1.09 -7.24
C LEU A 154 8.42 -2.45 -7.36
N TRP A 155 7.64 -3.51 -7.21
CA TRP A 155 8.04 -4.90 -7.38
C TRP A 155 7.19 -5.56 -8.45
N PHE A 156 7.69 -6.66 -9.00
CA PHE A 156 6.96 -7.51 -9.93
C PHE A 156 7.03 -8.97 -9.47
N ALA A 157 5.87 -9.61 -9.37
CA ALA A 157 5.74 -11.04 -9.12
C ALA A 157 5.26 -11.72 -10.40
N PRO A 158 6.13 -12.49 -11.09
CA PRO A 158 5.69 -13.30 -12.21
C PRO A 158 4.76 -14.41 -11.74
N LEU A 159 3.84 -14.86 -12.60
CA LEU A 159 2.97 -16.01 -12.29
C LEU A 159 3.76 -17.25 -11.86
N ASN A 160 4.96 -17.41 -12.43
CA ASN A 160 5.90 -18.48 -12.09
C ASN A 160 7.28 -17.88 -11.81
N GLY A 161 7.83 -18.13 -10.63
CA GLY A 161 9.13 -17.61 -10.22
C GLY A 161 9.04 -16.81 -8.92
N GLN A 162 10.10 -16.07 -8.62
CA GLN A 162 10.18 -15.24 -7.41
C GLN A 162 9.94 -13.76 -7.75
N PRO A 163 9.27 -13.01 -6.86
CA PRO A 163 9.16 -11.57 -6.99
C PRO A 163 10.53 -10.87 -7.00
N HIS A 164 10.61 -9.74 -7.68
CA HIS A 164 11.82 -8.92 -7.73
C HIS A 164 11.52 -7.42 -7.82
N GLU A 165 12.48 -6.61 -7.40
CA GLU A 165 12.44 -5.15 -7.50
C GLU A 165 12.44 -4.70 -8.95
N VAL A 166 11.50 -3.82 -9.29
CA VAL A 166 11.44 -3.10 -10.58
C VAL A 166 12.12 -1.74 -10.42
N THR A 167 11.84 -1.04 -9.31
CA THR A 167 12.48 0.23 -8.99
C THR A 167 13.28 0.11 -7.70
N LYS A 168 14.28 0.97 -7.56
CA LYS A 168 15.08 1.13 -6.34
C LYS A 168 15.31 2.61 -6.10
N GLY A 169 15.36 3.01 -4.84
CA GLY A 169 15.61 4.40 -4.48
C GLY A 169 15.16 4.73 -3.08
N ASN A 170 15.70 5.85 -2.58
CA ASN A 170 15.33 6.42 -1.30
C ASN A 170 14.18 7.42 -1.47
N HIS A 171 12.99 6.87 -1.73
CA HIS A 171 11.78 7.64 -2.03
C HIS A 171 10.53 6.86 -1.61
N MET A 172 9.39 7.54 -1.67
CA MET A 172 8.07 6.94 -1.60
C MET A 172 7.45 6.96 -3.00
N LEU A 173 7.71 5.91 -3.78
CA LEU A 173 7.12 5.74 -5.12
C LEU A 173 5.84 4.91 -5.03
N SER A 174 4.75 5.40 -5.61
CA SER A 174 3.51 4.66 -5.80
C SER A 174 3.12 4.68 -7.27
N MET A 175 2.79 3.51 -7.83
CA MET A 175 2.29 3.43 -9.20
C MET A 175 0.78 3.64 -9.20
N ALA A 176 0.27 4.44 -10.13
CA ALA A 176 -1.15 4.74 -10.29
C ALA A 176 -1.73 4.09 -11.54
N SER A 177 -0.98 4.05 -12.65
CA SER A 177 -1.43 3.39 -13.87
C SER A 177 -0.27 2.92 -14.74
N LEU A 178 -0.55 1.94 -15.59
CA LEU A 178 0.40 1.28 -16.48
C LEU A 178 -0.22 1.18 -17.89
N ASP A 179 0.54 1.56 -18.91
CA ASP A 179 0.16 1.40 -20.31
C ASP A 179 0.57 0.03 -20.86
N LYS A 180 0.08 -0.28 -22.08
CA LYS A 180 0.33 -1.58 -22.75
C LYS A 180 1.78 -1.80 -23.19
N MET A 181 2.62 -0.77 -23.19
CA MET A 181 4.02 -0.80 -23.60
C MET A 181 4.98 -0.83 -22.40
N GLY A 182 4.47 -0.86 -21.18
CA GLY A 182 5.29 -0.85 -19.96
C GLY A 182 5.65 0.56 -19.47
N GLY A 183 5.01 1.60 -20.00
CA GLY A 183 5.09 2.96 -19.47
C GLY A 183 4.16 3.12 -18.28
N ALA A 184 4.71 3.51 -17.14
CA ALA A 184 3.94 3.74 -15.92
C ALA A 184 3.92 5.22 -15.53
N VAL A 185 2.85 5.61 -14.85
CA VAL A 185 2.77 6.89 -14.13
C VAL A 185 2.36 6.65 -12.69
N GLY A 186 2.78 7.55 -11.82
CA GLY A 186 2.57 7.44 -10.39
C GLY A 186 2.91 8.72 -9.67
N THR A 187 3.03 8.63 -8.35
CA THR A 187 3.47 9.73 -7.48
C THR A 187 4.77 9.35 -6.79
N MET A 188 5.67 10.31 -6.62
CA MET A 188 6.91 10.14 -5.88
C MET A 188 7.11 11.28 -4.89
N SER A 189 7.54 10.96 -3.67
CA SER A 189 8.01 11.95 -2.70
C SER A 189 9.33 11.53 -2.05
N SER A 190 10.06 12.48 -1.49
CA SER A 190 11.28 12.28 -0.70
C SER A 190 11.40 13.35 0.39
N TYR A 191 12.44 13.34 1.21
CA TYR A 191 12.59 14.29 2.32
C TYR A 191 12.52 15.76 1.90
N HIS A 192 12.93 16.05 0.65
CA HIS A 192 13.02 17.40 0.09
C HIS A 192 12.01 17.66 -1.02
N LYS A 193 11.21 16.66 -1.40
CA LYS A 193 10.24 16.77 -2.48
C LYS A 193 8.87 16.29 -2.03
N PRO A 194 7.87 17.18 -1.91
CA PRO A 194 6.49 16.78 -1.81
C PRO A 194 6.08 15.84 -2.96
N GLY A 195 4.94 15.18 -2.81
CA GLY A 195 4.41 14.30 -3.84
C GLY A 195 4.22 15.04 -5.17
N ASP A 196 4.91 14.60 -6.21
CA ASP A 196 4.74 15.04 -7.59
C ASP A 196 4.46 13.84 -8.50
N ILE A 197 3.86 14.11 -9.66
CA ILE A 197 3.59 13.09 -10.68
C ILE A 197 4.90 12.72 -11.37
N VAL A 198 5.14 11.42 -11.50
CA VAL A 198 6.29 10.86 -12.21
C VAL A 198 5.85 9.88 -13.30
N SER A 199 6.68 9.72 -14.33
CA SER A 199 6.64 8.60 -15.27
C SER A 199 7.89 7.73 -15.14
N PHE A 200 7.79 6.45 -15.46
CA PHE A 200 8.92 5.52 -15.48
C PHE A 200 8.59 4.29 -16.32
N GLY A 201 9.62 3.55 -16.74
CA GLY A 201 9.45 2.28 -17.45
C GLY A 201 9.45 1.09 -16.49
N THR A 202 8.46 0.21 -16.58
CA THR A 202 8.46 -1.07 -15.83
C THR A 202 9.22 -2.18 -16.56
N GLU A 203 9.25 -2.12 -17.88
CA GLU A 203 9.96 -3.09 -18.75
C GLU A 203 10.96 -2.42 -19.69
N THR A 204 10.73 -1.15 -20.04
CA THR A 204 11.55 -0.40 -21.02
C THR A 204 12.89 0.06 -20.46
N GLY A 205 13.03 0.07 -19.13
CA GLY A 205 14.22 0.59 -18.43
C GLY A 205 14.27 2.12 -18.37
N ASP A 206 13.20 2.81 -18.77
CA ASP A 206 13.14 4.27 -18.69
C ASP A 206 13.23 4.72 -17.21
N PRO A 207 14.12 5.69 -16.90
CA PRO A 207 14.29 6.15 -15.54
C PRO A 207 13.05 6.89 -15.03
N ILE A 208 12.96 7.02 -13.71
CA ILE A 208 11.91 7.83 -13.10
C ILE A 208 12.14 9.31 -13.47
N GLN A 209 11.13 9.90 -14.11
CA GLN A 209 11.11 11.29 -14.54
C GLN A 209 9.93 12.00 -13.87
N GLN A 210 10.22 13.13 -13.22
CA GLN A 210 9.22 14.04 -12.70
C GLN A 210 8.52 14.77 -13.86
N LEU A 211 7.19 14.75 -13.86
CA LEU A 211 6.34 15.35 -14.89
C LEU A 211 5.73 16.68 -14.45
N THR A 212 5.49 16.83 -13.14
CA THR A 212 4.92 18.04 -12.55
C THR A 212 5.89 18.70 -11.59
N HIS A 213 5.72 19.99 -11.38
CA HIS A 213 6.58 20.83 -10.55
C HIS A 213 5.70 21.76 -9.70
N ILE A 214 4.69 21.18 -9.04
CA ILE A 214 3.58 21.96 -8.45
C ILE A 214 4.06 22.84 -7.29
N ASN A 215 5.17 22.48 -6.64
CA ASN A 215 5.68 23.15 -5.46
C ASN A 215 6.99 23.94 -5.73
N ASP A 216 7.50 23.94 -6.97
CA ASP A 216 8.82 24.50 -7.29
C ASP A 216 8.87 26.03 -7.11
N ASP A 217 7.75 26.72 -7.29
CA ASP A 217 7.65 28.18 -7.08
C ASP A 217 7.89 28.59 -5.63
N ILE A 218 7.49 27.76 -4.67
CA ILE A 218 7.71 27.99 -3.24
C ILE A 218 9.03 27.37 -2.78
N LEU A 219 9.30 26.11 -3.16
CA LEU A 219 10.43 25.37 -2.62
C LEU A 219 11.79 25.88 -3.12
N ASN A 220 11.85 26.52 -4.28
CA ASN A 220 13.08 27.15 -4.77
C ASN A 220 13.45 28.44 -4.02
N GLU A 221 12.54 29.01 -3.23
CA GLU A 221 12.76 30.22 -2.45
C GLU A 221 13.13 29.95 -0.98
N VAL A 222 13.07 28.68 -0.55
CA VAL A 222 13.35 28.29 0.83
C VAL A 222 14.50 27.29 0.91
N THR A 223 15.22 27.32 2.03
CA THR A 223 16.20 26.28 2.36
C THR A 223 15.52 25.27 3.27
N LEU A 224 15.45 24.02 2.84
CA LEU A 224 14.91 22.93 3.65
C LEU A 224 15.97 22.40 4.63
N GLY A 225 15.49 21.79 5.71
CA GLY A 225 16.32 21.05 6.66
C GLY A 225 16.77 19.73 6.06
N GLU A 226 18.03 19.39 6.27
CA GLU A 226 18.62 18.13 5.82
C GLU A 226 18.21 16.98 6.74
N VAL A 227 18.01 15.80 6.17
CA VAL A 227 17.64 14.59 6.89
C VAL A 227 18.77 13.56 6.81
N GLU A 228 19.20 13.08 7.97
CA GLU A 228 20.18 12.01 8.12
C GLU A 228 19.50 10.74 8.62
N GLU A 229 19.65 9.64 7.88
CA GLU A 229 19.20 8.33 8.33
C GLU A 229 20.18 7.73 9.34
N ILE A 230 19.65 7.14 10.40
CA ILE A 230 20.41 6.49 11.46
C ILE A 230 19.88 5.07 11.72
N TRP A 231 20.80 4.19 12.11
CA TRP A 231 20.49 2.84 12.60
C TRP A 231 21.19 2.61 13.92
N TYR A 232 20.47 2.09 14.91
CA TYR A 232 21.03 1.81 16.23
C TYR A 232 20.45 0.53 16.82
N LYS A 233 21.17 -0.06 17.78
CA LYS A 233 20.72 -1.25 18.50
C LYS A 233 19.82 -0.88 19.67
N SER A 234 18.67 -1.53 19.78
CA SER A 234 17.81 -1.50 20.97
C SER A 234 18.45 -2.29 22.13
N ILE A 235 17.80 -2.24 23.30
CA ILE A 235 18.24 -2.96 24.51
C ILE A 235 18.32 -4.49 24.34
N ASP A 236 17.58 -5.04 23.39
CA ASP A 236 17.50 -6.45 23.01
C ASP A 236 18.21 -6.74 21.67
N ASN A 237 19.05 -5.81 21.19
CA ASN A 237 19.91 -5.94 20.01
C ASN A 237 19.16 -6.00 18.65
N LEU A 238 17.90 -5.58 18.61
CA LEU A 238 17.17 -5.32 17.38
C LEU A 238 17.72 -4.05 16.70
N ASP A 239 17.77 -4.07 15.36
CA ASP A 239 18.11 -2.91 14.55
C ASP A 239 16.91 -1.96 14.47
N ILE A 240 17.07 -0.74 14.96
CA ILE A 240 16.07 0.31 14.91
C ILE A 240 16.49 1.37 13.89
N GLN A 241 15.65 1.58 12.88
CA GLN A 241 15.83 2.66 11.92
C GLN A 241 15.25 3.96 12.48
N GLY A 242 15.90 5.07 12.20
CA GLY A 242 15.37 6.39 12.44
C GLY A 242 16.04 7.44 11.59
N TRP A 243 15.70 8.68 11.86
CA TRP A 243 16.15 9.83 11.10
C TRP A 243 16.27 11.05 12.00
N ILE A 244 17.24 11.88 11.66
CA ILE A 244 17.48 13.17 12.29
C ILE A 244 17.30 14.25 11.22
N MET A 245 16.26 15.06 11.35
CA MET A 245 16.08 16.27 10.56
C MET A 245 16.75 17.45 11.28
N LYS A 246 17.68 18.10 10.58
CA LYS A 246 18.44 19.25 11.08
C LYS A 246 17.83 20.55 10.56
N PRO A 247 17.85 21.64 11.35
CA PRO A 247 17.51 22.97 10.86
C PRO A 247 18.25 23.35 9.56
N PRO A 248 17.64 24.17 8.69
CA PRO A 248 18.35 24.83 7.60
C PRO A 248 19.58 25.58 8.12
N ASN A 249 20.72 25.45 7.43
CA ASN A 249 22.01 26.05 7.84
C ASN A 249 22.50 25.59 9.23
N PHE A 250 22.27 24.32 9.56
CA PHE A 250 22.73 23.71 10.82
C PHE A 250 24.22 23.98 11.08
N ASP A 251 24.51 24.45 12.30
CA ASP A 251 25.85 24.70 12.81
C ASP A 251 26.13 23.73 13.97
N GLU A 252 27.06 22.81 13.74
CA GLU A 252 27.47 21.72 14.66
C GLU A 252 27.99 22.24 16.00
N SER A 253 28.43 23.50 16.07
CA SER A 253 28.97 24.12 17.28
C SER A 253 27.90 24.68 18.22
N LYS A 254 26.62 24.66 17.82
CA LYS A 254 25.49 25.17 18.59
C LYS A 254 24.64 24.05 19.18
N GLU A 255 23.93 24.38 20.25
CA GLU A 255 22.89 23.53 20.82
C GLU A 255 21.52 23.89 20.23
N TYR A 256 20.70 22.87 19.98
CA TYR A 256 19.34 23.00 19.46
C TYR A 256 18.38 22.18 20.33
N PRO A 257 17.14 22.66 20.54
CA PRO A 257 16.11 21.83 21.14
C PRO A 257 15.82 20.61 20.25
N LEU A 258 15.71 19.43 20.88
CA LEU A 258 15.32 18.20 20.21
C LEU A 258 13.82 17.97 20.34
N MET A 259 13.16 17.68 19.22
CA MET A 259 11.79 17.19 19.15
C MET A 259 11.80 15.70 18.79
N LEU A 260 11.25 14.86 19.66
CA LEU A 260 11.03 13.44 19.35
C LEU A 260 9.64 13.25 18.77
N SER A 261 9.54 12.83 17.51
CA SER A 261 8.27 12.51 16.84
C SER A 261 8.00 11.02 16.91
N ILE A 262 6.80 10.65 17.36
CA ILE A 262 6.36 9.25 17.57
C ILE A 262 5.07 9.07 16.76
N HIS A 263 5.02 8.08 15.86
CA HIS A 263 3.92 7.96 14.88
C HIS A 263 2.60 7.51 15.52
N GLY A 264 2.63 6.87 16.69
CA GLY A 264 1.44 6.51 17.45
C GLY A 264 1.29 5.00 17.59
N GLY A 265 0.08 4.49 17.37
CA GLY A 265 -0.28 3.08 17.59
C GLY A 265 0.66 2.09 16.89
N PRO A 266 0.59 0.81 17.30
CA PRO A 266 1.46 -0.21 16.72
C PRO A 266 1.26 -0.31 15.21
N HIS A 267 2.30 -0.75 14.49
CA HIS A 267 2.31 -1.04 13.05
C HIS A 267 2.33 0.18 12.11
N GLY A 268 2.62 1.38 12.62
CA GLY A 268 3.06 2.51 11.80
C GLY A 268 4.51 2.35 11.29
N MET A 269 4.85 3.04 10.20
CA MET A 269 6.23 3.15 9.70
C MET A 269 6.46 4.58 9.17
N TYR A 270 7.26 5.37 9.89
CA TYR A 270 7.86 6.57 9.35
C TYR A 270 8.73 6.24 8.15
N ASN A 271 8.78 7.18 7.22
CA ASN A 271 9.35 6.96 5.92
C ASN A 271 10.00 8.23 5.40
N VAL A 272 10.52 8.13 4.19
CA VAL A 272 11.31 9.18 3.57
C VAL A 272 10.48 10.22 2.84
N GLY A 273 9.16 10.16 2.93
CA GLY A 273 8.25 11.13 2.32
C GLY A 273 8.37 12.52 2.96
N PHE A 274 8.07 13.54 2.17
CA PHE A 274 8.12 14.94 2.62
C PHE A 274 7.13 15.20 3.75
N ASN A 275 7.58 15.88 4.80
CA ASN A 275 6.72 16.33 5.89
C ASN A 275 6.88 17.84 6.09
N PHE A 276 5.85 18.59 5.69
CA PHE A 276 5.84 20.05 5.82
C PHE A 276 5.95 20.51 7.28
N GLY A 277 5.24 19.85 8.20
CA GLY A 277 5.23 20.22 9.62
C GLY A 277 6.61 20.04 10.26
N TRP A 278 7.33 18.98 9.90
CA TRP A 278 8.71 18.79 10.37
C TRP A 278 9.68 19.79 9.76
N GLN A 279 9.55 20.09 8.46
CA GLN A 279 10.37 21.12 7.81
C GLN A 279 10.13 22.51 8.45
N GLU A 280 8.88 22.82 8.83
CA GLU A 280 8.52 24.04 9.56
C GLU A 280 9.18 24.08 10.95
N HIS A 281 9.09 22.98 11.72
CA HIS A 281 9.74 22.90 13.03
C HIS A 281 11.28 23.01 12.92
N ALA A 282 11.87 22.38 11.90
CA ALA A 282 13.31 22.49 11.62
C ALA A 282 13.70 23.94 11.30
N ALA A 283 12.92 24.65 10.49
CA ALA A 283 13.12 26.06 10.19
C ALA A 283 13.02 26.97 11.45
N ASN A 284 12.26 26.55 12.46
CA ASN A 284 12.18 27.22 13.77
C ASN A 284 13.30 26.79 14.74
N GLY A 285 14.33 26.09 14.27
CA GLY A 285 15.52 25.77 15.04
C GLY A 285 15.43 24.48 15.86
N TYR A 286 14.43 23.62 15.63
CA TYR A 286 14.36 22.30 16.25
C TYR A 286 15.15 21.27 15.44
N VAL A 287 15.90 20.41 16.14
CA VAL A 287 16.31 19.13 15.56
C VAL A 287 15.18 18.14 15.79
N ILE A 288 14.76 17.40 14.78
CA ILE A 288 13.70 16.39 14.92
C ILE A 288 14.30 15.00 14.82
N LEU A 289 14.07 14.17 15.83
CA LEU A 289 14.34 12.74 15.80
C LEU A 289 13.02 12.00 15.61
N TYR A 290 12.98 11.11 14.63
CA TYR A 290 11.84 10.22 14.42
C TYR A 290 12.35 8.82 14.09
N THR A 291 11.73 7.80 14.67
CA THR A 291 12.22 6.42 14.59
C THR A 291 11.08 5.47 14.32
N ASN A 292 11.41 4.31 13.77
CA ASN A 292 10.53 3.15 13.67
C ASN A 292 10.88 2.17 14.78
N PRO A 293 10.36 2.36 16.00
CA PRO A 293 10.64 1.44 17.10
C PRO A 293 10.10 0.05 16.81
N ARG A 294 10.49 -0.91 17.65
CA ARG A 294 9.90 -2.26 17.69
C ARG A 294 8.37 -2.20 17.65
N GLY A 295 7.75 -3.12 16.91
CA GLY A 295 6.31 -3.08 16.59
C GLY A 295 5.94 -2.30 15.32
N SER A 296 6.89 -1.55 14.72
CA SER A 296 6.66 -0.87 13.43
C SER A 296 6.52 -1.85 12.27
N SER A 297 5.75 -1.47 11.25
CA SER A 297 5.63 -2.26 10.01
C SER A 297 6.83 -2.04 9.08
N GLY A 298 7.00 -2.90 8.07
CA GLY A 298 8.06 -2.78 7.06
C GLY A 298 9.43 -3.34 7.46
N TYR A 299 9.47 -4.16 8.52
CA TYR A 299 10.65 -4.90 9.01
C TYR A 299 10.35 -6.40 9.24
N GLY A 300 9.25 -6.91 8.67
CA GLY A 300 8.78 -8.27 8.84
C GLY A 300 7.86 -8.48 10.06
N SER A 301 7.05 -9.55 10.01
CA SER A 301 6.08 -9.90 11.06
C SER A 301 6.72 -10.08 12.44
N SER A 302 7.92 -10.65 12.51
CA SER A 302 8.65 -10.82 13.78
C SER A 302 8.86 -9.48 14.48
N PHE A 303 9.42 -8.47 13.78
CA PHE A 303 9.66 -7.15 14.35
C PHE A 303 8.36 -6.40 14.67
N GLY A 304 7.33 -6.56 13.83
CA GLY A 304 6.02 -5.96 14.05
C GLY A 304 5.27 -6.48 15.29
N ASN A 305 5.66 -7.63 15.82
CA ASN A 305 5.10 -8.22 17.05
C ASN A 305 5.94 -7.96 18.31
N GLU A 306 7.08 -7.27 18.19
CA GLU A 306 7.92 -6.89 19.33
C GLU A 306 7.34 -5.66 20.05
N ILE A 307 6.15 -5.77 20.64
CA ILE A 307 5.46 -4.68 21.37
C ILE A 307 5.51 -4.91 22.87
#